data_AF-A0A6B2E9L4-F1
#
_entry.id   AF-A0A6B2E9L4-F1
#
_cell.length_a   1.000
_cell.length_b   1.000
_cell.length_c   1.000
_cell.angle_alpha   90.00
_cell.angle_beta   90.00
_cell.angle_gamma   90.00
#
_symmetry.space_group_name_H-M   'P 1'
#
loop_
_entity.id
_entity.type
_entity.pdbx_description
1 polymer ?
#
loop_
_entity_poly.entity_id
_entity_poly.type
_entity_poly.pdbx_seq_one_letter_code
_entity_poly.pdbx_strand_id
1 'polypeptide(L)'
;FNHLKDLLEEIEERNKSEEILPYEEEFLQQLRHLESWEKIFIMKRLYACEWNVGSPHLMSLLQHEGFFNISVYLINPSNANDADNILNDLLEVEHSLLAEVILCSGIESSDSEKLIYLIEKCCENAMKDLLRDPELKIPNYLERLTGHLRVKEELQRFRDLHLTILASLHQTGILEALKNQKIWTNEDVFLGNSSLKALIGDATKMSRNSLDVLLSQMTKTNFSGWKLSLAIFNFIFKSASEEDHLYVKKYVEGIFWKACIGRNEQQFWIFLLLIREISYSRGQEKRSAYLTWYKATISEMSYKIKPEDFRIIMGFLTNVTRLEEDPDFLDVHIKSSISAPPRCNDLVVELKQISRIRLNELIPVQRNET
;
A
#
# COMPACT_ATOMS: atom_id res chain seq x y z
N PHE A 1 18.55 43.04 -24.84
CA PHE A 1 18.50 43.45 -23.41
C PHE A 1 17.11 43.90 -22.97
N ASN A 2 16.47 44.91 -23.59
CA ASN A 2 15.10 45.30 -23.20
C ASN A 2 14.10 44.14 -23.34
N HIS A 3 14.11 43.43 -24.47
CA HIS A 3 13.21 42.29 -24.67
C HIS A 3 13.39 41.16 -23.64
N LEU A 4 14.62 40.90 -23.15
CA LEU A 4 14.85 39.89 -22.10
C LEU A 4 14.31 40.35 -20.74
N LYS A 5 14.34 41.66 -20.47
CA LYS A 5 13.76 42.24 -19.27
C LYS A 5 12.24 42.10 -19.31
N ASP A 6 11.64 42.45 -20.44
CA ASP A 6 10.19 42.35 -20.66
C ASP A 6 9.73 40.89 -20.53
N LEU A 7 10.49 39.94 -21.10
CA LEU A 7 10.20 38.51 -20.99
C LEU A 7 10.32 37.98 -19.56
N LEU A 8 11.29 38.46 -18.78
CA LEU A 8 11.43 38.10 -17.37
C LEU A 8 10.30 38.68 -16.52
N GLU A 9 9.85 39.90 -16.81
CA GLU A 9 8.69 40.50 -16.15
C GLU A 9 7.42 39.70 -16.46
N GLU A 10 7.23 39.27 -17.72
CA GLU A 10 6.11 38.41 -18.10
C GLU A 10 6.17 37.03 -17.42
N ILE A 11 7.36 36.42 -17.32
CA ILE A 11 7.56 35.18 -16.54
C ILE A 11 7.14 35.39 -15.09
N GLU A 12 7.57 36.48 -14.45
CA GLU A 12 7.25 36.78 -13.06
C GLU A 12 5.74 37.04 -12.87
N GLU A 13 5.09 37.71 -13.81
CA GLU A 13 3.66 37.95 -13.81
C GLU A 13 2.87 36.64 -13.94
N ARG A 14 3.21 35.80 -14.94
CA ARG A 14 2.60 34.47 -15.13
C ARG A 14 2.81 33.57 -13.91
N ASN A 15 3.96 33.65 -13.25
CA ASN A 15 4.28 32.84 -12.08
C ASN A 15 3.42 33.20 -10.86
N LYS A 16 3.01 34.47 -10.73
CA LYS A 16 2.19 34.96 -9.61
C LYS A 16 0.69 34.97 -9.90
N SER A 17 0.30 34.76 -11.15
CA SER A 17 -1.11 34.79 -11.56
C SER A 17 -1.83 33.50 -11.20
N GLU A 18 -3.03 33.62 -10.61
CA GLU A 18 -3.94 32.48 -10.40
C GLU A 18 -4.62 32.04 -11.70
N GLU A 19 -4.73 32.95 -12.68
CA GLU A 19 -5.35 32.72 -13.97
C GLU A 19 -4.31 32.52 -15.07
N ILE A 20 -4.65 31.70 -16.08
CA ILE A 20 -3.84 31.58 -17.30
C ILE A 20 -3.92 32.89 -18.07
N LEU A 21 -2.80 33.61 -18.13
CA LEU A 21 -2.71 34.89 -18.84
C LEU A 21 -2.86 34.70 -20.36
N PRO A 22 -3.48 35.67 -21.07
CA PRO A 22 -3.68 35.59 -22.51
C PRO A 22 -2.34 35.56 -23.28
N TYR A 23 -2.42 35.27 -24.58
CA TYR A 23 -1.28 35.28 -25.52
C TYR A 23 -0.17 34.25 -25.21
N GLU A 24 -0.51 33.11 -24.61
CA GLU A 24 0.46 32.06 -24.28
C GLU A 24 1.28 31.57 -25.49
N GLU A 25 0.68 31.39 -26.66
CA GLU A 25 1.42 30.98 -27.86
C GLU A 25 2.40 32.06 -28.34
N GLU A 26 2.07 33.34 -28.17
CA GLU A 26 2.98 34.44 -28.51
C GLU A 26 4.17 34.47 -27.54
N PHE A 27 3.91 34.30 -26.24
CA PHE A 27 4.94 34.12 -25.22
C PHE A 27 5.88 32.95 -25.55
N LEU A 28 5.32 31.80 -25.93
CA LEU A 28 6.11 30.63 -26.34
C LEU A 28 6.94 30.90 -27.60
N GLN A 29 6.38 31.59 -28.59
CA GLN A 29 7.12 31.97 -29.78
C GLN A 29 8.29 32.88 -29.42
N GLN A 30 8.13 33.84 -28.52
CA GLN A 30 9.24 34.69 -28.05
C GLN A 30 10.36 33.85 -27.44
N LEU A 31 10.03 32.88 -26.58
CA LEU A 31 11.01 31.95 -26.00
C LEU A 31 11.75 31.12 -27.07
N ARG A 32 11.02 30.58 -28.05
CA ARG A 32 11.61 29.74 -29.11
C ARG A 32 12.65 30.50 -29.95
N HIS A 33 12.43 31.79 -30.20
CA HIS A 33 13.30 32.65 -31.02
C HIS A 33 14.55 33.19 -30.30
N LEU A 34 14.68 32.96 -28.99
CA LEU A 34 15.86 33.39 -28.24
C LEU A 34 17.16 32.78 -28.79
N GLU A 35 18.25 33.54 -28.73
CA GLU A 35 19.59 33.03 -29.03
C GLU A 35 20.08 32.07 -27.95
N SER A 36 21.05 31.20 -28.26
CA SER A 36 21.52 30.17 -27.30
C SER A 36 21.97 30.72 -25.95
N TRP A 37 22.63 31.88 -25.92
CA TRP A 37 23.06 32.50 -24.66
C TRP A 37 21.88 33.11 -23.88
N GLU A 38 20.87 33.62 -24.58
CA GLU A 38 19.64 34.15 -23.99
C GLU A 38 18.82 33.04 -23.35
N LYS A 39 18.73 31.88 -24.02
CA LYS A 39 18.11 30.67 -23.44
C LYS A 39 18.81 30.28 -22.15
N ILE A 40 20.15 30.18 -22.14
CA ILE A 40 20.92 29.86 -20.93
C ILE A 40 20.69 30.90 -19.84
N PHE A 41 20.63 32.19 -20.20
CA PHE A 41 20.37 33.27 -19.24
C PHE A 41 18.99 33.14 -18.59
N ILE A 42 17.94 32.91 -19.38
CA ILE A 42 16.57 32.70 -18.88
C ILE A 42 16.49 31.44 -18.01
N MET A 43 17.04 30.31 -18.46
CA MET A 43 17.06 29.06 -17.69
C MET A 43 17.65 29.27 -16.30
N LYS A 44 18.81 29.95 -16.19
CA LYS A 44 19.42 30.26 -14.88
C LYS A 44 18.52 31.09 -13.97
N ARG A 45 17.70 31.98 -14.53
CA ARG A 45 16.75 32.79 -13.75
C ARG A 45 15.54 31.97 -13.30
N LEU A 46 15.02 31.10 -14.16
CA LEU A 46 13.91 30.20 -13.82
C LEU A 46 14.23 29.33 -12.59
N TYR A 47 15.44 28.80 -12.50
CA TYR A 47 15.84 27.99 -11.33
C TYR A 47 16.01 28.79 -10.01
N ALA A 48 15.95 30.12 -10.08
CA ALA A 48 15.97 31.01 -8.93
C ALA A 48 14.61 31.69 -8.67
N CYS A 49 13.60 31.43 -9.51
CA CYS A 49 12.23 31.90 -9.28
C CYS A 49 11.62 31.12 -8.13
N GLU A 50 10.89 31.80 -7.24
CA GLU A 50 10.12 31.16 -6.16
C GLU A 50 8.90 30.44 -6.73
N TRP A 51 8.51 29.33 -6.09
CA TRP A 51 7.28 28.62 -6.43
C TRP A 51 6.06 29.38 -5.89
N ASN A 52 5.12 29.68 -6.76
CA ASN A 52 3.94 30.51 -6.54
C ASN A 52 2.72 29.87 -7.21
N VAL A 53 1.54 30.47 -7.02
CA VAL A 53 0.26 29.90 -7.49
C VAL A 53 0.19 29.63 -9.00
N GLY A 54 0.87 30.42 -9.82
CA GLY A 54 0.94 30.22 -11.28
C GLY A 54 2.09 29.31 -11.73
N SER A 55 2.98 28.92 -10.81
CA SER A 55 4.14 28.08 -11.12
C SER A 55 3.79 26.73 -11.73
N PRO A 56 2.80 25.96 -11.24
CA PRO A 56 2.52 24.63 -11.80
C PRO A 56 2.33 24.68 -13.33
N HIS A 57 1.41 25.53 -13.80
CA HIS A 57 1.11 25.69 -15.22
C HIS A 57 2.31 26.24 -16.01
N LEU A 58 2.92 27.33 -15.53
CA LEU A 58 4.06 27.97 -16.20
C LEU A 58 5.26 27.03 -16.35
N MET A 59 5.60 26.28 -15.30
CA MET A 59 6.74 25.38 -15.31
C MET A 59 6.48 24.15 -16.18
N SER A 60 5.22 23.67 -16.24
CA SER A 60 4.78 22.62 -17.17
C SER A 60 4.99 23.06 -18.62
N LEU A 61 4.56 24.28 -18.95
CA LEU A 61 4.75 24.92 -20.25
C LEU A 61 6.24 25.05 -20.61
N LEU A 62 7.06 25.59 -19.70
CA LEU A 62 8.48 25.80 -19.91
C LEU A 62 9.27 24.48 -20.01
N GLN A 63 8.84 23.43 -19.30
CA GLN A 63 9.43 22.10 -19.43
C GLN A 63 9.15 21.50 -20.81
N HIS A 64 7.93 21.65 -21.32
CA HIS A 64 7.57 21.20 -22.66
C HIS A 64 8.44 21.86 -23.75
N GLU A 65 8.79 23.14 -23.56
CA GLU A 65 9.66 23.89 -24.46
C GLU A 65 11.16 23.68 -24.22
N GLY A 66 11.55 22.87 -23.23
CA GLY A 66 12.95 22.56 -22.92
C GLY A 66 13.72 23.66 -22.18
N PHE A 67 13.01 24.61 -21.56
CA PHE A 67 13.61 25.68 -20.75
C PHE A 67 13.69 25.35 -19.26
N PHE A 68 12.98 24.31 -18.82
CA PHE A 68 12.87 23.95 -17.41
C PHE A 68 12.93 22.44 -17.22
N ASN A 69 13.41 22.01 -16.06
CA ASN A 69 13.32 20.63 -15.61
C ASN A 69 12.97 20.61 -14.12
N ILE A 70 11.80 20.07 -13.79
CA ILE A 70 11.27 20.07 -12.43
C ILE A 70 12.15 19.26 -11.46
N SER A 71 12.75 18.17 -11.92
CA SER A 71 13.63 17.34 -11.10
C SER A 71 14.88 18.10 -10.68
N VAL A 72 15.48 18.88 -11.58
CA VAL A 72 16.61 19.77 -11.27
C VAL A 72 16.20 20.91 -10.34
N TYR A 73 14.99 21.42 -10.50
CA TYR A 73 14.46 22.49 -9.65
C TYR A 73 14.22 22.05 -8.20
N LEU A 74 13.67 20.84 -8.01
CA LEU A 74 13.39 20.27 -6.68
C LEU A 74 14.66 19.97 -5.87
N ILE A 75 15.73 19.52 -6.52
CA ILE A 75 17.00 19.20 -5.84
C ILE A 75 17.88 20.44 -5.60
N ASN A 76 17.50 21.60 -6.13
CA ASN A 76 18.25 22.84 -5.91
C ASN A 76 18.16 23.23 -4.43
N PRO A 77 19.30 23.39 -3.72
CA PRO A 77 19.30 23.76 -2.31
C PRO A 77 18.54 25.05 -1.98
N SER A 78 18.43 25.96 -2.96
CA SER A 78 17.71 27.23 -2.80
C SER A 78 16.20 27.01 -2.61
N ASN A 79 15.66 25.89 -3.11
CA ASN A 79 14.23 25.59 -3.14
C ASN A 79 13.85 24.44 -2.18
N ALA A 80 14.79 24.00 -1.34
CA ALA A 80 14.62 22.81 -0.51
C ALA A 80 13.45 22.92 0.48
N ASN A 81 13.11 24.14 0.91
CA ASN A 81 11.99 24.39 1.83
C ASN A 81 10.63 24.31 1.14
N ASP A 82 10.57 24.48 -0.19
CA ASP A 82 9.33 24.52 -0.96
C ASP A 82 8.99 23.16 -1.59
N ALA A 83 9.92 22.19 -1.55
CA ALA A 83 9.79 20.90 -2.20
C ALA A 83 8.49 20.15 -1.84
N ASP A 84 8.06 20.21 -0.57
CA ASP A 84 6.81 19.58 -0.13
C ASP A 84 5.58 20.23 -0.80
N ASN A 85 5.54 21.56 -0.87
CA ASN A 85 4.43 22.30 -1.50
C ASN A 85 4.39 22.06 -3.01
N ILE A 86 5.56 22.11 -3.65
CA ILE A 86 5.69 21.84 -5.09
C ILE A 86 5.13 20.46 -5.41
N LEU A 87 5.55 19.43 -4.67
CA LEU A 87 5.10 18.06 -4.91
C LEU A 87 3.61 17.86 -4.66
N ASN A 88 3.02 18.56 -3.69
CA ASN A 88 1.56 18.55 -3.51
C ASN A 88 0.84 19.11 -4.75
N ASP A 89 1.31 20.24 -5.30
CA ASP A 89 0.75 20.79 -6.54
C ASP A 89 0.91 19.81 -7.72
N LEU A 90 2.03 19.07 -7.78
CA LEU A 90 2.22 18.05 -8.83
C LEU A 90 1.25 16.87 -8.68
N LEU A 91 0.88 16.48 -7.45
CA LEU A 91 -0.12 15.45 -7.20
C LEU A 91 -1.54 15.92 -7.55
N GLU A 92 -1.83 17.21 -7.38
CA GLU A 92 -3.18 17.77 -7.58
C GLU A 92 -3.45 18.20 -9.02
N VAL A 93 -2.52 18.94 -9.64
CA VAL A 93 -2.78 19.64 -10.90
C VAL A 93 -1.83 19.23 -12.03
N GLU A 94 -0.52 19.12 -11.79
CA GLU A 94 0.49 18.99 -12.86
C GLU A 94 1.16 17.61 -12.91
N HIS A 95 0.40 16.63 -13.39
CA HIS A 95 0.79 15.23 -13.49
C HIS A 95 1.92 14.96 -14.52
N SER A 96 2.10 15.84 -15.51
CA SER A 96 3.19 15.77 -16.49
C SER A 96 4.54 16.03 -15.84
N LEU A 97 4.60 17.03 -14.95
CA LEU A 97 5.78 17.35 -14.14
C LEU A 97 6.04 16.22 -13.15
N LEU A 98 5.01 15.69 -12.48
CA LEU A 98 5.15 14.52 -11.60
C LEU A 98 5.79 13.33 -12.31
N ALA A 99 5.36 13.05 -13.56
CA ALA A 99 5.92 11.98 -14.37
C ALA A 99 7.43 12.17 -14.62
N GLU A 100 7.89 13.40 -14.85
CA GLU A 100 9.32 13.70 -15.00
C GLU A 100 10.10 13.43 -13.71
N VAL A 101 9.57 13.83 -12.54
CA VAL A 101 10.20 13.54 -11.24
C VAL A 101 10.36 12.03 -11.05
N ILE A 102 9.32 11.26 -11.35
CA ILE A 102 9.34 9.79 -11.27
C ILE A 102 10.40 9.20 -12.21
N LEU A 103 10.45 9.65 -13.47
CA LEU A 103 11.45 9.17 -14.43
C LEU A 103 12.88 9.48 -13.99
N CYS A 104 13.15 10.68 -13.48
CA CYS A 104 14.46 11.06 -12.98
C CYS A 104 14.86 10.29 -11.72
N SER A 105 13.89 9.95 -10.85
CA SER A 105 14.12 9.11 -9.67
C SER A 105 14.45 7.65 -10.01
N GLY A 106 14.24 7.21 -11.25
CA GLY A 106 14.62 5.87 -11.72
C GLY A 106 16.07 5.76 -12.21
N ILE A 107 16.79 6.87 -12.34
CA ILE A 107 18.17 6.91 -12.87
C ILE A 107 19.16 6.67 -11.73
N GLU A 108 20.19 5.84 -11.92
CA GLU A 108 21.22 5.62 -10.90
C GLU A 108 22.11 6.87 -10.74
N SER A 109 21.76 7.75 -9.79
CA SER A 109 22.54 8.95 -9.45
C SER A 109 22.29 9.40 -8.00
N SER A 110 23.17 10.24 -7.44
CA SER A 110 22.97 10.81 -6.10
C SER A 110 21.74 11.72 -5.99
N ASP A 111 21.36 12.35 -7.10
CA ASP A 111 20.19 13.23 -7.15
C ASP A 111 18.90 12.40 -7.19
N SER A 112 18.95 11.21 -7.78
CA SER A 112 17.85 10.25 -7.76
C SER A 112 17.48 9.81 -6.34
N GLU A 113 18.46 9.52 -5.47
CA GLU A 113 18.17 9.16 -4.06
C GLU A 113 17.40 10.27 -3.33
N LYS A 114 17.74 11.55 -3.59
CA LYS A 114 17.01 12.69 -3.02
C LYS A 114 15.59 12.78 -3.57
N LEU A 115 15.42 12.59 -4.89
CA LEU A 115 14.10 12.60 -5.51
C LEU A 115 13.21 11.47 -4.99
N ILE A 116 13.76 10.27 -4.83
CA ILE A 116 13.05 9.14 -4.20
C ILE A 116 12.57 9.55 -2.82
N TYR A 117 13.47 10.06 -1.97
CA TYR A 117 13.09 10.49 -0.60
C TYR A 117 11.96 11.51 -0.60
N LEU A 118 12.02 12.52 -1.47
CA LEU A 118 10.99 13.55 -1.57
C LEU A 118 9.65 12.97 -2.04
N ILE A 119 9.66 12.09 -3.06
CA ILE A 119 8.48 11.39 -3.55
C ILE A 119 7.86 10.51 -2.46
N GLU A 120 8.68 9.73 -1.76
CA GLU A 120 8.23 8.84 -0.68
C GLU A 120 7.54 9.63 0.42
N LYS A 121 8.18 10.70 0.89
CA LYS A 121 7.64 11.59 1.92
C LYS A 121 6.34 12.26 1.48
N CYS A 122 6.27 12.74 0.24
CA CYS A 122 5.06 13.35 -0.31
C CYS A 122 3.90 12.34 -0.36
N CYS A 123 4.13 11.15 -0.93
CA CYS A 123 3.13 10.09 -0.97
C CYS A 123 2.70 9.65 0.44
N GLU A 124 3.64 9.57 1.40
CA GLU A 124 3.34 9.24 2.79
C GLU A 124 2.42 10.27 3.44
N ASN A 125 2.69 11.56 3.25
CA ASN A 125 1.84 12.64 3.76
C ASN A 125 0.45 12.61 3.12
N ALA A 126 0.36 12.51 1.79
CA ALA A 126 -0.92 12.42 1.08
C ALA A 126 -1.79 11.24 1.59
N MET A 127 -1.17 10.07 1.81
CA MET A 127 -1.87 8.91 2.36
C MET A 127 -2.29 9.09 3.81
N LYS A 128 -1.47 9.74 4.65
CA LYS A 128 -1.83 10.07 6.03
C LYS A 128 -3.01 11.03 6.07
N ASP A 129 -3.02 12.05 5.22
CA ASP A 129 -4.08 13.04 5.15
C ASP A 129 -5.40 12.39 4.69
N LEU A 130 -5.36 11.53 3.67
CA LEU A 130 -6.52 10.72 3.28
C LEU A 130 -7.02 9.82 4.42
N LEU A 131 -6.13 9.13 5.14
CA LEU A 131 -6.56 8.28 6.26
C LEU A 131 -7.15 9.09 7.43
N ARG A 132 -6.68 10.31 7.65
CA ARG A 132 -7.13 11.20 8.72
C ARG A 132 -8.43 11.91 8.37
N ASP A 133 -8.61 12.30 7.12
CA ASP A 133 -9.79 12.99 6.60
C ASP A 133 -10.35 12.23 5.38
N PRO A 134 -11.34 11.33 5.60
CA PRO A 134 -11.99 10.60 4.52
C PRO A 134 -12.76 11.48 3.52
N GLU A 135 -13.06 12.74 3.86
CA GLU A 135 -13.76 13.68 2.97
C GLU A 135 -12.80 14.45 2.07
N LEU A 136 -11.48 14.40 2.35
CA LEU A 136 -10.44 15.02 1.53
C LEU A 136 -10.48 14.46 0.12
N LYS A 137 -10.56 15.36 -0.86
CA LYS A 137 -10.61 15.01 -2.29
C LYS A 137 -9.26 15.27 -2.94
N ILE A 138 -8.47 14.21 -3.07
CA ILE A 138 -7.27 14.22 -3.90
C ILE A 138 -7.60 13.56 -5.25
N PRO A 139 -7.19 14.15 -6.39
CA PRO A 139 -7.29 13.52 -7.70
C PRO A 139 -6.58 12.16 -7.73
N ASN A 140 -7.09 11.24 -8.55
CA ASN A 140 -6.43 9.95 -8.76
C ASN A 140 -5.23 10.13 -9.72
N TYR A 141 -4.12 10.65 -9.19
CA TYR A 141 -2.93 10.97 -9.98
C TYR A 141 -2.28 9.71 -10.57
N LEU A 142 -2.44 8.52 -9.97
CA LEU A 142 -1.96 7.25 -10.55
C LEU A 142 -2.66 6.91 -11.87
N GLU A 143 -3.96 7.21 -11.98
CA GLU A 143 -4.70 7.07 -13.24
C GLU A 143 -4.12 8.04 -14.28
N ARG A 144 -3.97 9.31 -13.92
CA ARG A 144 -3.49 10.39 -14.80
C ARG A 144 -2.07 10.12 -15.33
N LEU A 145 -1.18 9.59 -14.49
CA LEU A 145 0.19 9.23 -14.86
C LEU A 145 0.27 8.17 -15.96
N THR A 146 -0.77 7.35 -16.16
CA THR A 146 -0.82 6.35 -17.23
C THR A 146 -0.66 6.97 -18.63
N GLY A 147 -1.07 8.23 -18.81
CA GLY A 147 -0.91 8.96 -20.07
C GLY A 147 0.46 9.60 -20.28
N HIS A 148 1.24 9.78 -19.20
CA HIS A 148 2.52 10.50 -19.23
C HIS A 148 3.73 9.55 -19.15
N LEU A 149 3.62 8.46 -18.40
CA LEU A 149 4.70 7.46 -18.27
C LEU A 149 4.66 6.47 -19.43
N ARG A 150 5.67 6.53 -20.31
CA ARG A 150 5.80 5.60 -21.45
C ARG A 150 6.26 4.19 -21.04
N VAL A 151 6.99 4.10 -19.93
CA VAL A 151 7.57 2.87 -19.40
C VAL A 151 6.62 2.30 -18.34
N LYS A 152 6.03 1.13 -18.61
CA LYS A 152 5.04 0.52 -17.72
C LYS A 152 5.64 0.10 -16.38
N GLU A 153 6.92 -0.24 -16.40
CA GLU A 153 7.70 -0.65 -15.24
C GLU A 153 7.84 0.49 -14.22
N GLU A 154 8.03 1.74 -14.67
CA GLU A 154 8.13 2.89 -13.76
C GLU A 154 6.81 3.21 -13.09
N LEU A 155 5.71 3.15 -13.85
CA LEU A 155 4.37 3.28 -13.27
C LEU A 155 4.10 2.15 -12.28
N GLN A 156 4.51 0.92 -12.57
CA GLN A 156 4.33 -0.20 -11.65
C GLN A 156 5.16 -0.02 -10.37
N ARG A 157 6.43 0.41 -10.46
CA ARG A 157 7.25 0.74 -9.28
C ARG A 157 6.59 1.82 -8.42
N PHE A 158 6.02 2.84 -9.05
CA PHE A 158 5.33 3.90 -8.33
C PHE A 158 4.05 3.38 -7.65
N ARG A 159 3.29 2.50 -8.29
CA ARG A 159 2.15 1.80 -7.65
C ARG A 159 2.61 0.94 -6.47
N ASP A 160 3.69 0.19 -6.62
CA ASP A 160 4.25 -0.67 -5.56
C ASP A 160 4.73 0.17 -4.37
N LEU A 161 5.26 1.37 -4.62
CA LEU A 161 5.59 2.34 -3.58
C LEU A 161 4.35 2.74 -2.77
N HIS A 162 3.22 3.01 -3.43
CA HIS A 162 1.97 3.38 -2.75
C HIS A 162 1.47 2.26 -1.84
N LEU A 163 1.54 1.01 -2.30
CA LEU A 163 1.17 -0.15 -1.49
C LEU A 163 2.09 -0.29 -0.27
N THR A 164 3.40 -0.06 -0.47
CA THR A 164 4.41 -0.15 0.59
C THR A 164 4.23 0.94 1.64
N ILE A 165 4.01 2.18 1.22
CA ILE A 165 3.74 3.32 2.10
C ILE A 165 2.46 3.05 2.88
N LEU A 166 1.36 2.76 2.20
CA LEU A 166 0.08 2.57 2.89
C LEU A 166 0.16 1.41 3.90
N ALA A 167 0.80 0.30 3.54
CA ALA A 167 1.04 -0.81 4.46
C ALA A 167 1.81 -0.40 5.72
N SER A 168 2.73 0.57 5.62
CA SER A 168 3.61 0.99 6.73
C SER A 168 3.03 2.09 7.62
N LEU A 169 1.92 2.74 7.26
CA LEU A 169 1.36 3.84 8.04
C LEU A 169 0.80 3.43 9.42
N HIS A 170 0.47 2.16 9.62
CA HIS A 170 -0.09 1.66 10.88
C HIS A 170 0.70 0.49 11.45
N GLN A 171 1.66 0.81 12.31
CA GLN A 171 2.56 -0.15 12.93
C GLN A 171 1.86 -0.95 14.05
N THR A 172 1.65 -2.23 13.79
CA THR A 172 1.00 -3.23 14.65
C THR A 172 1.76 -4.53 14.64
N GLY A 173 1.86 -5.20 15.78
CA GLY A 173 2.49 -6.52 15.85
C GLY A 173 1.58 -7.63 15.31
N ILE A 174 2.15 -8.78 14.94
CA ILE A 174 1.39 -9.93 14.44
C ILE A 174 0.38 -10.48 15.47
N LEU A 175 0.72 -10.46 16.77
CA LEU A 175 -0.18 -10.91 17.83
C LEU A 175 -1.37 -9.96 18.02
N GLU A 176 -1.13 -8.66 17.88
CA GLU A 176 -2.19 -7.66 17.91
C GLU A 176 -3.11 -7.81 16.69
N ALA A 177 -2.53 -8.09 15.52
CA ALA A 177 -3.30 -8.40 14.33
C ALA A 177 -4.19 -9.62 14.52
N LEU A 178 -3.66 -10.71 15.09
CA LEU A 178 -4.43 -11.93 15.36
C LEU A 178 -5.63 -11.68 16.28
N LYS A 179 -5.47 -10.78 17.24
CA LYS A 179 -6.53 -10.39 18.19
C LYS A 179 -7.56 -9.45 17.54
N ASN A 180 -7.11 -8.44 16.81
CA ASN A 180 -7.97 -7.37 16.32
C ASN A 180 -8.53 -7.60 14.90
N GLN A 181 -8.14 -8.68 14.21
CA GLN A 181 -8.51 -8.92 12.81
C GLN A 181 -10.02 -8.82 12.57
N LYS A 182 -10.84 -9.44 13.42
CA LYS A 182 -12.31 -9.37 13.30
C LYS A 182 -12.84 -7.94 13.32
N ILE A 183 -12.26 -7.08 14.16
CA ILE A 183 -12.65 -5.67 14.27
C ILE A 183 -12.23 -4.95 13.00
N TRP A 184 -10.96 -5.07 12.60
CA TRP A 184 -10.42 -4.37 11.44
C TRP A 184 -11.10 -4.73 10.12
N THR A 185 -11.46 -6.00 9.92
CA THR A 185 -12.21 -6.43 8.73
C THR A 185 -13.57 -5.71 8.62
N ASN A 186 -14.20 -5.37 9.75
CA ASN A 186 -15.49 -4.68 9.76
C ASN A 186 -15.37 -3.15 9.60
N GLU A 187 -14.19 -2.57 9.81
CA GLU A 187 -13.97 -1.12 9.71
C GLU A 187 -13.91 -0.61 8.26
N ASP A 188 -13.73 -1.49 7.27
CA ASP A 188 -13.51 -1.21 5.82
C ASP A 188 -12.97 0.20 5.54
N VAL A 189 -11.65 0.34 5.71
CA VAL A 189 -10.90 1.60 5.58
C VAL A 189 -11.14 2.33 4.24
N PHE A 190 -11.56 1.60 3.20
CA PHE A 190 -11.77 2.17 1.87
C PHE A 190 -13.24 2.55 1.57
N LEU A 191 -14.22 2.08 2.33
CA LEU A 191 -15.63 2.29 2.02
C LEU A 191 -16.05 3.76 2.14
N GLY A 192 -15.53 4.47 3.15
CA GLY A 192 -15.83 5.87 3.43
C GLY A 192 -14.90 6.88 2.78
N ASN A 193 -13.80 6.44 2.16
CA ASN A 193 -12.79 7.31 1.56
C ASN A 193 -12.69 7.07 0.05
N SER A 194 -13.42 7.87 -0.72
CA SER A 194 -13.51 7.68 -2.18
C SER A 194 -12.19 7.93 -2.92
N SER A 195 -11.40 8.93 -2.51
CA SER A 195 -10.10 9.25 -3.11
C SER A 195 -9.08 8.16 -2.83
N LEU A 196 -8.96 7.71 -1.57
CA LEU A 196 -8.08 6.59 -1.22
C LEU A 196 -8.48 5.31 -1.94
N LYS A 197 -9.78 5.02 -2.02
CA LYS A 197 -10.30 3.85 -2.74
C LYS A 197 -9.97 3.89 -4.23
N ALA A 198 -10.12 5.04 -4.88
CA ALA A 198 -9.76 5.20 -6.29
C ALA A 198 -8.26 5.02 -6.50
N LEU A 199 -7.44 5.68 -5.67
CA LEU A 199 -5.98 5.60 -5.72
C LEU A 199 -5.47 4.16 -5.53
N ILE A 200 -5.98 3.45 -4.52
CA ILE A 200 -5.64 2.04 -4.28
C ILE A 200 -6.21 1.12 -5.37
N GLY A 201 -7.36 1.48 -5.97
CA GLY A 201 -7.88 0.82 -7.17
C GLY A 201 -6.88 0.83 -8.32
N ASP A 202 -6.29 1.99 -8.64
CA ASP A 202 -5.27 2.06 -9.69
C ASP A 202 -3.91 1.49 -9.25
N ALA A 203 -3.54 1.60 -7.98
CA ALA A 203 -2.34 0.95 -7.44
C ALA A 203 -2.39 -0.59 -7.54
N THR A 204 -3.59 -1.17 -7.45
CA THR A 204 -3.83 -2.62 -7.46
C THR A 204 -4.35 -3.19 -8.76
N LYS A 205 -4.36 -2.39 -9.83
CA LYS A 205 -4.86 -2.77 -11.15
C LYS A 205 -4.18 -4.03 -11.72
N MET A 206 -2.91 -4.25 -11.39
CA MET A 206 -2.18 -5.49 -11.69
C MET A 206 -2.21 -6.42 -10.47
N SER A 207 -3.38 -7.01 -10.21
CA SER A 207 -3.67 -7.81 -9.01
C SER A 207 -2.54 -8.77 -8.63
N ARG A 208 -1.99 -9.52 -9.59
CA ARG A 208 -0.90 -10.47 -9.35
C ARG A 208 0.35 -9.80 -8.79
N ASN A 209 0.85 -8.76 -9.44
CA ASN A 209 2.06 -8.05 -9.01
C ASN A 209 1.84 -7.42 -7.63
N SER A 210 0.67 -6.80 -7.42
CA SER A 210 0.33 -6.20 -6.12
C SER A 210 0.24 -7.25 -5.01
N LEU A 211 -0.31 -8.43 -5.29
CA LEU A 211 -0.31 -9.57 -4.35
C LEU A 211 1.10 -10.04 -4.06
N ASP A 212 1.99 -10.13 -5.06
CA ASP A 212 3.38 -10.55 -4.87
C ASP A 212 4.15 -9.58 -3.97
N VAL A 213 4.02 -8.28 -4.23
CA VAL A 213 4.62 -7.22 -3.40
C VAL A 213 4.11 -7.33 -1.97
N LEU A 214 2.79 -7.36 -1.79
CA LEU A 214 2.18 -7.38 -0.47
C LEU A 214 2.54 -8.64 0.34
N LEU A 215 2.42 -9.83 -0.26
CA LEU A 215 2.74 -11.10 0.39
C LEU A 215 4.24 -11.20 0.70
N SER A 216 5.11 -10.70 -0.18
CA SER A 216 6.55 -10.66 0.07
C SER A 216 6.90 -9.77 1.26
N GLN A 217 6.17 -8.68 1.50
CA GLN A 217 6.37 -7.81 2.65
C GLN A 217 5.83 -8.43 3.93
N MET A 218 4.60 -8.95 3.90
CA MET A 218 3.93 -9.57 5.06
C MET A 218 4.69 -10.79 5.60
N THR A 219 5.51 -11.44 4.78
CA THR A 219 6.33 -12.61 5.15
C THR A 219 7.74 -12.28 5.62
N LYS A 220 8.14 -11.00 5.66
CA LYS A 220 9.43 -10.58 6.21
C LYS A 220 9.49 -10.78 7.72
N THR A 221 10.69 -11.03 8.24
CA THR A 221 10.93 -11.06 9.69
C THR A 221 10.61 -9.69 10.29
N ASN A 222 9.90 -9.68 11.41
CA ASN A 222 9.47 -8.47 12.12
C ASN A 222 8.56 -7.51 11.32
N PHE A 223 7.81 -8.01 10.32
CA PHE A 223 6.80 -7.19 9.66
C PHE A 223 5.73 -6.69 10.65
N SER A 224 5.41 -5.40 10.57
CA SER A 224 4.53 -4.68 11.50
C SER A 224 3.45 -3.83 10.82
N GLY A 225 3.20 -3.96 9.52
CA GLY A 225 2.16 -3.20 8.81
C GLY A 225 0.78 -3.87 8.75
N TRP A 226 0.42 -4.70 9.73
CA TRP A 226 -0.64 -5.71 9.55
C TRP A 226 -2.03 -5.14 9.23
N LYS A 227 -2.50 -4.13 9.95
CA LYS A 227 -3.87 -3.60 9.77
C LYS A 227 -4.15 -3.19 8.32
N LEU A 228 -3.30 -2.32 7.78
CA LEU A 228 -3.49 -1.78 6.43
C LEU A 228 -3.11 -2.80 5.36
N SER A 229 -2.11 -3.65 5.58
CA SER A 229 -1.82 -4.75 4.65
C SER A 229 -2.96 -5.76 4.52
N LEU A 230 -3.64 -6.13 5.61
CA LEU A 230 -4.81 -7.00 5.54
C LEU A 230 -5.97 -6.34 4.80
N ALA A 231 -6.19 -5.03 5.02
CA ALA A 231 -7.20 -4.27 4.28
C ALA A 231 -6.89 -4.24 2.77
N ILE A 232 -5.65 -3.92 2.38
CA ILE A 232 -5.22 -3.94 0.97
C ILE A 232 -5.35 -5.34 0.39
N PHE A 233 -4.92 -6.39 1.12
CA PHE A 233 -5.05 -7.77 0.67
C PHE A 233 -6.50 -8.13 0.40
N ASN A 234 -7.41 -7.80 1.33
CA ASN A 234 -8.84 -8.04 1.18
C ASN A 234 -9.43 -7.28 -0.02
N PHE A 235 -9.01 -6.03 -0.21
CA PHE A 235 -9.41 -5.18 -1.33
C PHE A 235 -9.04 -5.83 -2.67
N ILE A 236 -7.79 -6.27 -2.84
CA ILE A 236 -7.33 -6.95 -4.05
C ILE A 236 -8.06 -8.27 -4.23
N PHE A 237 -8.14 -9.07 -3.17
CA PHE A 237 -8.63 -10.44 -3.22
C PHE A 237 -10.12 -10.54 -3.59
N LYS A 238 -10.94 -9.57 -3.18
CA LYS A 238 -12.37 -9.48 -3.54
C LYS A 238 -12.61 -9.34 -5.05
N SER A 239 -11.71 -8.69 -5.78
CA SER A 239 -11.81 -8.50 -7.24
C SER A 239 -10.81 -9.34 -8.04
N ALA A 240 -10.03 -10.18 -7.37
CA ALA A 240 -9.00 -10.99 -8.02
C ALA A 240 -9.60 -12.10 -8.90
N SER A 241 -8.85 -12.51 -9.92
CA SER A 241 -9.23 -13.61 -10.81
C SER A 241 -9.15 -14.97 -10.09
N GLU A 242 -9.82 -15.99 -10.64
CA GLU A 242 -9.70 -17.38 -10.12
C GLU A 242 -8.25 -17.89 -10.16
N GLU A 243 -7.46 -17.47 -11.14
CA GLU A 243 -6.04 -17.81 -11.21
C GLU A 243 -5.25 -17.19 -10.05
N ASP A 244 -5.54 -15.93 -9.70
CA ASP A 244 -4.96 -15.24 -8.55
C ASP A 244 -5.39 -15.88 -7.23
N HIS A 245 -6.66 -16.29 -7.10
CA HIS A 245 -7.13 -17.03 -5.93
C HIS A 245 -6.37 -18.36 -5.77
N LEU A 246 -6.17 -19.11 -6.86
CA LEU A 246 -5.41 -20.35 -6.84
C LEU A 246 -3.93 -20.11 -6.47
N TYR A 247 -3.35 -19.03 -6.97
CA TYR A 247 -1.98 -18.64 -6.64
C TYR A 247 -1.81 -18.34 -5.15
N VAL A 248 -2.65 -17.45 -4.61
CA VAL A 248 -2.65 -17.10 -3.18
C VAL A 248 -2.88 -18.36 -2.35
N LYS A 249 -3.79 -19.24 -2.78
CA LYS A 249 -4.01 -20.52 -2.09
C LYS A 249 -2.71 -21.34 -1.98
N LYS A 250 -2.02 -21.57 -3.11
CA LYS A 250 -0.75 -22.30 -3.13
C LYS A 250 0.33 -21.61 -2.29
N TYR A 251 0.38 -20.28 -2.33
CA TYR A 251 1.33 -19.49 -1.55
C TYR A 251 1.12 -19.69 -0.05
N VAL A 252 -0.12 -19.54 0.43
CA VAL A 252 -0.50 -19.67 1.84
C VAL A 252 -0.34 -21.11 2.34
N GLU A 253 -0.70 -22.12 1.55
CA GLU A 253 -0.39 -23.53 1.86
C GLU A 253 1.13 -23.74 1.99
N GLY A 254 1.93 -23.12 1.11
CA GLY A 254 3.38 -23.14 1.19
C GLY A 254 3.93 -22.54 2.49
N ILE A 255 3.35 -21.44 3.00
CA ILE A 255 3.71 -20.86 4.30
C ILE A 255 3.44 -21.86 5.42
N PHE A 256 2.28 -22.51 5.42
CA PHE A 256 1.92 -23.49 6.44
C PHE A 256 2.95 -24.63 6.49
N TRP A 257 3.28 -25.24 5.35
CA TRP A 257 4.23 -26.35 5.33
C TRP A 257 5.65 -25.93 5.73
N LYS A 258 6.08 -24.72 5.35
CA LYS A 258 7.34 -24.14 5.82
C LYS A 258 7.34 -23.92 7.33
N ALA A 259 6.22 -23.44 7.89
CA ALA A 259 6.07 -23.26 9.34
C ALA A 259 6.15 -24.61 10.09
N CYS A 260 5.50 -25.65 9.57
CA CYS A 260 5.54 -27.00 10.12
C CYS A 260 6.96 -27.59 10.13
N ILE A 261 7.61 -27.62 8.96
CA ILE A 261 8.93 -28.24 8.80
C ILE A 261 10.02 -27.41 9.51
N GLY A 262 9.95 -26.09 9.39
CA GLY A 262 10.89 -25.15 9.98
C GLY A 262 10.62 -24.82 11.45
N ARG A 263 9.51 -25.33 12.02
CA ARG A 263 9.05 -25.04 13.39
C ARG A 263 8.98 -23.54 13.68
N ASN A 264 8.54 -22.78 12.69
CA ASN A 264 8.55 -21.32 12.72
C ASN A 264 7.17 -20.79 13.15
N GLU A 265 7.10 -20.33 14.40
CA GLU A 265 5.87 -19.80 15.00
C GLU A 265 5.34 -18.56 14.27
N GLN A 266 6.24 -17.63 13.88
CA GLN A 266 5.83 -16.43 13.16
C GLN A 266 5.17 -16.81 11.83
N GLN A 267 5.76 -17.70 11.03
CA GLN A 267 5.14 -18.15 9.77
C GLN A 267 3.80 -18.85 9.99
N PHE A 268 3.66 -19.60 11.08
CA PHE A 268 2.38 -20.22 11.44
C PHE A 268 1.30 -19.18 11.74
N TRP A 269 1.64 -18.11 12.47
CA TRP A 269 0.74 -16.99 12.73
C TRP A 269 0.37 -16.22 11.45
N ILE A 270 1.33 -16.02 10.54
CA ILE A 270 1.07 -15.39 9.23
C ILE A 270 0.09 -16.23 8.42
N PHE A 271 0.30 -17.55 8.38
CA PHE A 271 -0.62 -18.48 7.75
C PHE A 271 -2.04 -18.32 8.31
N LEU A 272 -2.20 -18.30 9.64
CA LEU A 272 -3.51 -18.14 10.27
C LEU A 272 -4.17 -16.81 9.91
N LEU A 273 -3.43 -15.70 9.95
CA LEU A 273 -3.96 -14.39 9.55
C LEU A 273 -4.46 -14.40 8.10
N LEU A 274 -3.68 -14.96 7.18
CA LEU A 274 -4.04 -14.99 5.76
C LEU A 274 -5.25 -15.88 5.49
N ILE A 275 -5.35 -17.08 6.07
CA ILE A 275 -6.53 -17.93 5.86
C ILE A 275 -7.80 -17.32 6.47
N ARG A 276 -7.67 -16.60 7.59
CA ARG A 276 -8.78 -15.86 8.20
C ARG A 276 -9.22 -14.73 7.29
N GLU A 277 -8.27 -13.95 6.75
CA GLU A 277 -8.57 -12.84 5.83
C GLU A 277 -9.23 -13.32 4.53
N ILE A 278 -8.71 -14.39 3.94
CA ILE A 278 -9.32 -15.07 2.80
C ILE A 278 -10.75 -15.51 3.14
N SER A 279 -10.98 -16.03 4.35
CA SER A 279 -12.31 -16.45 4.78
C SER A 279 -13.24 -15.26 4.95
N TYR A 280 -12.79 -14.16 5.55
CA TYR A 280 -13.57 -12.93 5.70
C TYR A 280 -14.00 -12.35 4.34
N SER A 281 -13.16 -12.45 3.31
CA SER A 281 -13.52 -12.00 1.96
C SER A 281 -14.74 -12.73 1.35
N ARG A 282 -15.11 -13.91 1.89
CA ARG A 282 -16.28 -14.71 1.46
C ARG A 282 -17.58 -14.32 2.19
N GLY A 283 -17.55 -13.32 3.07
CA GLY A 283 -18.73 -12.78 3.75
C GLY A 283 -19.47 -13.86 4.56
N GLN A 284 -20.71 -14.18 4.17
CA GLN A 284 -21.55 -15.15 4.89
C GLN A 284 -20.98 -16.59 4.84
N GLU A 285 -20.16 -16.91 3.85
CA GLU A 285 -19.49 -18.22 3.72
C GLU A 285 -18.15 -18.29 4.48
N LYS A 286 -17.79 -17.27 5.26
CA LYS A 286 -16.53 -17.21 6.01
C LYS A 286 -16.24 -18.49 6.79
N ARG A 287 -17.22 -19.02 7.52
CA ARG A 287 -17.02 -20.22 8.36
C ARG A 287 -16.74 -21.48 7.53
N SER A 288 -17.44 -21.67 6.40
CA SER A 288 -17.21 -22.82 5.52
C SER A 288 -15.87 -22.70 4.76
N ALA A 289 -15.49 -21.48 4.36
CA ALA A 289 -14.19 -21.19 3.78
C ALA A 289 -13.06 -21.54 4.76
N TYR A 290 -13.15 -21.07 6.01
CA TYR A 290 -12.17 -21.38 7.05
C TYR A 290 -12.09 -22.87 7.35
N LEU A 291 -13.24 -23.56 7.44
CA LEU A 291 -13.29 -25.02 7.62
C LEU A 291 -12.56 -25.76 6.50
N THR A 292 -12.70 -25.31 5.26
CA THR A 292 -12.01 -25.92 4.10
C THR A 292 -10.50 -25.81 4.24
N TRP A 293 -10.01 -24.62 4.62
CA TRP A 293 -8.59 -24.40 4.92
C TRP A 293 -8.10 -25.26 6.08
N TYR A 294 -8.85 -25.28 7.17
CA TYR A 294 -8.53 -26.05 8.37
C TYR A 294 -8.42 -27.55 8.07
N LYS A 295 -9.34 -28.09 7.26
CA LYS A 295 -9.31 -29.50 6.83
C LYS A 295 -8.08 -29.83 5.99
N ALA A 296 -7.80 -29.01 4.97
CA ALA A 296 -6.69 -29.23 4.04
C ALA A 296 -5.30 -29.11 4.68
N THR A 297 -5.21 -28.44 5.83
CA THR A 297 -3.97 -28.16 6.55
C THR A 297 -3.95 -28.88 7.89
N ILE A 298 -4.55 -28.31 8.92
CA ILE A 298 -4.45 -28.73 10.33
C ILE A 298 -5.08 -30.11 10.57
N SER A 299 -6.26 -30.42 10.02
CA SER A 299 -6.92 -31.71 10.28
C SER A 299 -6.13 -32.92 9.79
N GLU A 300 -5.40 -32.76 8.70
CA GLU A 300 -4.70 -33.84 7.99
C GLU A 300 -3.16 -33.73 8.09
N MET A 301 -2.63 -32.77 8.86
CA MET A 301 -1.19 -32.52 8.91
C MET A 301 -0.36 -33.72 9.40
N SER A 302 -0.93 -34.57 10.26
CA SER A 302 -0.25 -35.76 10.80
C SER A 302 0.16 -36.78 9.73
N TYR A 303 -0.47 -36.78 8.55
CA TYR A 303 -0.08 -37.63 7.44
C TYR A 303 1.15 -37.10 6.69
N LYS A 304 1.53 -35.85 6.91
CA LYS A 304 2.55 -35.14 6.14
C LYS A 304 3.76 -34.68 6.96
N ILE A 305 3.65 -34.65 8.29
CA ILE A 305 4.70 -34.16 9.19
C ILE A 305 5.08 -35.20 10.25
N LYS A 306 6.27 -35.05 10.84
CA LYS A 306 6.72 -35.94 11.91
C LYS A 306 5.94 -35.65 13.20
N PRO A 307 5.80 -36.63 14.12
CA PRO A 307 5.07 -36.40 15.37
C PRO A 307 5.63 -35.23 16.18
N GLU A 308 6.93 -34.94 16.05
CA GLU A 308 7.60 -33.90 16.84
C GLU A 308 7.25 -32.52 16.32
N ASP A 309 7.14 -32.38 15.00
CA ASP A 309 6.66 -31.16 14.35
C ASP A 309 5.17 -30.97 14.65
N PHE A 310 4.38 -32.05 14.66
CA PHE A 310 2.97 -32.03 15.07
C PHE A 310 2.80 -31.47 16.49
N ARG A 311 3.59 -31.94 17.45
CA ARG A 311 3.51 -31.43 18.85
C ARG A 311 3.78 -29.93 18.92
N ILE A 312 4.78 -29.44 18.18
CA ILE A 312 5.15 -28.02 18.16
C ILE A 312 4.03 -27.18 17.54
N ILE A 313 3.50 -27.60 16.39
CA ILE A 313 2.44 -26.88 15.69
C ILE A 313 1.13 -26.87 16.50
N MET A 314 0.80 -27.96 17.17
CA MET A 314 -0.31 -27.98 18.13
C MET A 314 -0.08 -26.98 19.27
N GLY A 315 1.15 -26.84 19.77
CA GLY A 315 1.52 -25.82 20.75
C GLY A 315 1.26 -24.39 20.24
N PHE A 316 1.71 -24.07 19.02
CA PHE A 316 1.46 -22.77 18.40
C PHE A 316 -0.04 -22.50 18.22
N LEU A 317 -0.79 -23.49 17.73
CA LEU A 317 -2.24 -23.39 17.53
C LEU A 317 -2.98 -23.19 18.86
N THR A 318 -2.59 -23.90 19.91
CA THR A 318 -3.14 -23.71 21.25
C THR A 318 -2.86 -22.32 21.79
N ASN A 319 -1.64 -21.80 21.63
CA ASN A 319 -1.26 -20.47 22.09
C ASN A 319 -2.08 -19.37 21.41
N VAL A 320 -2.21 -19.42 20.09
CA VAL A 320 -2.95 -18.41 19.32
C VAL A 320 -4.46 -18.53 19.48
N THR A 321 -4.99 -19.72 19.79
CA THR A 321 -6.43 -19.91 20.08
C THR A 321 -6.88 -19.07 21.27
N ARG A 322 -6.00 -18.80 22.24
CA ARG A 322 -6.30 -17.92 23.38
C ARG A 322 -6.56 -16.46 22.96
N LEU A 323 -6.07 -16.06 21.78
CA LEU A 323 -6.25 -14.72 21.21
C LEU A 323 -7.39 -14.65 20.20
N GLU A 324 -8.07 -15.76 19.91
CA GLU A 324 -9.16 -15.77 18.94
C GLU A 324 -10.37 -15.01 19.49
N GLU A 325 -10.92 -14.11 18.66
CA GLU A 325 -12.06 -13.24 18.95
C GLU A 325 -13.26 -13.54 18.02
N ASP A 326 -13.09 -14.45 17.05
CA ASP A 326 -14.16 -14.89 16.16
C ASP A 326 -14.75 -16.26 16.59
N PRO A 327 -16.01 -16.28 17.07
CA PRO A 327 -16.70 -17.51 17.44
C PRO A 327 -16.78 -18.54 16.31
N ASP A 328 -16.86 -18.13 15.04
CA ASP A 328 -16.97 -19.06 13.92
C ASP A 328 -15.70 -19.88 13.74
N PHE A 329 -14.53 -19.28 13.96
CA PHE A 329 -13.24 -19.96 13.87
C PHE A 329 -13.03 -20.90 15.07
N LEU A 330 -13.41 -20.47 16.28
CA LEU A 330 -13.41 -21.33 17.47
C LEU A 330 -14.31 -22.56 17.28
N ASP A 331 -15.50 -22.36 16.72
CA ASP A 331 -16.43 -23.46 16.47
C ASP A 331 -15.85 -24.48 15.47
N VAL A 332 -15.11 -24.01 14.46
CA VAL A 332 -14.35 -24.89 13.55
C VAL A 332 -13.28 -25.68 14.30
N HIS A 333 -12.51 -25.07 15.21
CA HIS A 333 -11.49 -25.79 16.01
C HIS A 333 -12.12 -26.87 16.90
N ILE A 334 -13.27 -26.57 17.51
CA ILE A 334 -13.99 -27.49 18.41
C ILE A 334 -14.54 -28.69 17.63
N LYS A 335 -15.23 -28.44 16.52
CA LYS A 335 -16.01 -29.46 15.79
C LYS A 335 -15.17 -30.27 14.81
N SER A 336 -14.08 -29.72 14.29
CA SER A 336 -13.25 -30.42 13.31
C SER A 336 -12.50 -31.59 13.95
N SER A 337 -12.40 -32.71 13.21
CA SER A 337 -11.49 -33.79 13.57
C SER A 337 -10.06 -33.41 13.19
N ILE A 338 -9.11 -33.73 14.05
CA ILE A 338 -7.67 -33.63 13.77
C ILE A 338 -7.11 -35.04 13.93
N SER A 339 -6.53 -35.57 12.86
CA SER A 339 -5.81 -36.84 12.92
C SER A 339 -4.54 -36.62 13.73
N ALA A 340 -4.34 -37.39 14.80
CA ALA A 340 -3.17 -37.26 15.68
C ALA A 340 -2.26 -38.48 15.58
N PRO A 341 -0.93 -38.30 15.54
CA PRO A 341 0.01 -39.40 15.70
C PRO A 341 -0.16 -40.12 17.06
N PRO A 342 0.37 -41.34 17.21
CA PRO A 342 0.36 -42.04 18.49
C PRO A 342 0.89 -41.16 19.62
N ARG A 343 0.19 -41.17 20.77
CA ARG A 343 0.53 -40.37 21.98
C ARG A 343 0.44 -38.85 21.80
N CYS A 344 -0.27 -38.35 20.79
CA CYS A 344 -0.49 -36.91 20.58
C CYS A 344 -1.97 -36.49 20.71
N ASN A 345 -2.87 -37.43 21.04
CA ASN A 345 -4.31 -37.15 21.18
C ASN A 345 -4.61 -36.13 22.29
N ASP A 346 -3.85 -36.15 23.38
CA ASP A 346 -4.06 -35.25 24.51
C ASP A 346 -3.91 -33.77 24.10
N LEU A 347 -3.00 -33.47 23.16
CA LEU A 347 -2.82 -32.11 22.61
C LEU A 347 -4.05 -31.64 21.82
N VAL A 348 -4.70 -32.55 21.09
CA VAL A 348 -5.94 -32.23 20.36
C VAL A 348 -7.09 -32.00 21.33
N VAL A 349 -7.16 -32.79 22.40
CA VAL A 349 -8.17 -32.61 23.46
C VAL A 349 -7.97 -31.27 24.18
N GLU A 350 -6.72 -30.93 24.51
CA GLU A 350 -6.35 -29.65 25.13
C GLU A 350 -6.76 -28.47 24.25
N LEU A 351 -6.40 -28.49 22.96
CA LEU A 351 -6.80 -27.45 22.02
C LEU A 351 -8.32 -27.25 22.04
N LYS A 352 -9.09 -28.33 21.90
CA LYS A 352 -10.56 -28.26 21.90
C LYS A 352 -11.13 -27.73 23.21
N GLN A 353 -10.51 -28.06 24.35
CA GLN A 353 -10.93 -27.54 25.64
C GLN A 353 -10.67 -26.04 25.73
N ILE A 354 -9.49 -25.57 25.31
CA ILE A 354 -9.14 -24.15 25.27
C ILE A 354 -10.07 -23.38 24.33
N SER A 355 -10.37 -23.92 23.14
CA SER A 355 -11.33 -23.30 22.21
C SER A 355 -12.72 -23.16 22.83
N ARG A 356 -13.20 -24.16 23.58
CA ARG A 356 -14.50 -24.09 24.28
C ARG A 356 -14.50 -23.06 25.40
N ILE A 357 -13.44 -23.02 26.20
CA ILE A 357 -13.29 -22.01 27.27
C ILE A 357 -13.34 -20.62 26.64
N ARG A 358 -12.54 -20.39 25.60
CA ARG A 358 -12.49 -19.11 24.90
C ARG A 358 -13.84 -18.73 24.29
N LEU A 359 -14.51 -19.67 23.64
CA LEU A 359 -15.84 -19.44 23.06
C LEU A 359 -16.86 -19.01 24.13
N ASN A 360 -16.83 -19.64 25.30
CA ASN A 360 -17.71 -19.28 26.41
C ASN A 360 -17.39 -17.90 27.01
N GLU A 361 -16.14 -17.43 26.93
CA GLU A 361 -15.76 -16.06 27.34
C GLU A 361 -16.30 -15.01 26.37
N LEU A 362 -16.40 -15.33 25.07
CA LEU A 362 -16.88 -14.42 24.02
C LEU A 362 -18.40 -14.33 23.95
N ILE A 363 -19.10 -15.39 24.36
CA ILE A 363 -20.56 -15.38 24.45
C ILE A 363 -20.92 -14.66 25.76
N PRO A 364 -21.54 -13.47 25.71
CA PRO A 364 -21.95 -12.79 26.93
C PRO A 364 -22.85 -13.73 27.72
N VAL A 365 -22.54 -13.86 29.01
CA VAL A 365 -23.38 -14.57 29.97
C VAL A 365 -24.74 -13.85 30.02
N GLN A 366 -25.68 -14.26 29.18
CA GLN A 366 -27.11 -14.16 29.50
C GLN A 366 -27.37 -15.15 30.64
N ARG A 367 -26.95 -14.79 31.86
CA ARG A 367 -27.41 -15.47 33.08
C ARG A 367 -27.96 -14.42 34.03
N ASN A 368 -29.30 -14.44 34.07
CA ASN A 368 -30.13 -14.30 35.26
C ASN A 368 -30.31 -12.89 35.82
N GLU A 369 -31.16 -12.12 35.14
CA GLU A 369 -32.23 -11.43 35.85
C GLU A 369 -33.46 -12.36 35.80
N THR A 370 -33.62 -13.17 36.84
CA THR A 370 -34.88 -13.82 37.22
C THR A 370 -35.43 -13.12 38.44
#